data_AF-A0A6A7AEX0-F1
#
_entry.id   AF-A0A6A7AEX0-F1
#
_cell.length_a   1.000
_cell.length_b   1.000
_cell.length_c   1.000
_cell.angle_alpha   90.00
_cell.angle_beta   90.00
_cell.angle_gamma   90.00
#
_symmetry.space_group_name_H-M   'P 1'
#
loop_
_entity.id
_entity.type
_entity.pdbx_description
1 polymer ?
#
loop_
_entity_poly.entity_id
_entity_poly.type
_entity_poly.pdbx_seq_one_letter_code
_entity_poly.pdbx_strand_id
1 'polypeptide(L)'
;MAICEVCPNQGVFRCTGCAESHYCSVLCQKKSWFDHKHLCKSFNDFRTAPSTTDDNQSYIRAIYFPADTLKPRFEWLKVSSINGTHTRVNLGPLLALTPEERASTCYEAAGWDHVNTAIGLDRYMPHTIRVHYRTDATEPNKCIQKNTDTRSPFLHQWNGPVIAYGIKTFTLDSHPKDMVDLAPADTREVINFFNTYLLRNPADDIRSSGPSPSPMDFMASLVTKKALEMVQCVRVNCDGETEAKGGARCQVIRLPIKHAIFTQAPVAASERFGQALVAARIPGSVEMWEGGRSKNVAVERIVAKGSVGEDGVWVGEEEVPDTWRDSVGSFIVARRDTKDVSVDEVAGLL
;
A
#
# COMPACT_ATOMS: atom_id res chain seq x y z
N MET A 1 -12.89 -3.11 -10.84
CA MET A 1 -12.37 -2.06 -11.77
C MET A 1 -10.89 -1.85 -11.48
N ALA A 2 -10.08 -1.34 -12.41
CA ALA A 2 -8.68 -1.04 -12.12
C ALA A 2 -8.53 0.29 -11.35
N ILE A 3 -7.62 0.34 -10.37
CA ILE A 3 -7.36 1.51 -9.53
C ILE A 3 -6.10 2.22 -10.02
N CYS A 4 -6.03 3.54 -9.88
CA CYS A 4 -4.83 4.32 -10.15
C CYS A 4 -3.65 3.86 -9.26
N GLU A 5 -2.44 3.72 -9.82
CA GLU A 5 -1.25 3.35 -9.04
C GLU A 5 -0.80 4.42 -8.04
N VAL A 6 -1.21 5.68 -8.24
CA VAL A 6 -0.68 6.83 -7.51
C VAL A 6 -1.66 7.43 -6.52
N CYS A 7 -2.96 7.13 -6.66
CA CYS A 7 -3.99 7.68 -5.80
C CYS A 7 -5.20 6.72 -5.67
N PRO A 8 -6.12 7.00 -4.73
CA PRO A 8 -7.37 6.25 -4.54
C PRO A 8 -8.34 6.19 -5.72
N ASN A 9 -8.17 7.02 -6.75
CA ASN A 9 -9.15 7.16 -7.82
C ASN A 9 -9.13 5.99 -8.81
N GLN A 10 -10.24 5.81 -9.54
CA GLN A 10 -10.33 4.82 -10.61
C GLN A 10 -9.30 5.07 -11.72
N GLY A 11 -8.63 4.00 -12.16
CA GLY A 11 -7.64 4.03 -13.23
C GLY A 11 -8.30 3.95 -14.60
N VAL A 12 -8.66 5.10 -15.17
CA VAL A 12 -9.34 5.18 -16.49
C VAL A 12 -8.37 5.18 -17.68
N PHE A 13 -7.08 5.46 -17.44
CA PHE A 13 -6.02 5.44 -18.45
C PHE A 13 -5.09 4.25 -18.22
N ARG A 14 -4.68 3.59 -19.30
CA ARG A 14 -3.67 2.51 -19.27
C ARG A 14 -2.34 3.03 -19.79
N CYS A 15 -1.25 2.55 -19.20
CA CYS A 15 0.09 2.82 -19.73
C CYS A 15 0.21 2.22 -21.13
N THR A 16 0.59 3.02 -22.13
CA THR A 16 0.74 2.56 -23.51
C THR A 16 1.93 1.61 -23.71
N GLY A 17 2.92 1.63 -22.81
CA GLY A 17 4.07 0.74 -22.87
C GLY A 17 3.75 -0.68 -22.39
N CYS A 18 3.37 -0.84 -21.12
CA CYS A 18 3.13 -2.16 -20.53
C CYS A 18 1.68 -2.63 -20.64
N ALA A 19 0.72 -1.73 -20.87
CA ALA A 19 -0.73 -1.97 -20.78
C ALA A 19 -1.25 -2.49 -19.43
N GLU A 20 -0.40 -2.80 -18.46
CA GLU A 20 -0.78 -3.37 -17.17
C GLU A 20 -1.07 -2.30 -16.11
N SER A 21 -0.35 -1.18 -16.20
CA SER A 21 -0.44 -0.07 -15.26
C SER A 21 -1.62 0.84 -15.57
N HIS A 22 -2.36 1.25 -14.53
CA HIS A 22 -3.56 2.07 -14.64
C HIS A 22 -3.43 3.40 -13.87
N TYR A 23 -3.97 4.47 -14.43
CA TYR A 23 -3.88 5.82 -13.89
C TYR A 23 -5.21 6.57 -14.04
N CYS A 24 -5.54 7.43 -13.08
CA CYS A 24 -6.72 8.30 -13.21
C CYS A 24 -6.45 9.55 -14.09
N SER A 25 -5.17 9.84 -14.37
CA SER A 25 -4.76 11.01 -15.16
C SER A 25 -3.32 10.86 -15.66
N VAL A 26 -2.96 11.64 -16.70
CA VAL A 26 -1.58 11.77 -17.18
C VAL A 26 -0.65 12.32 -16.10
N LEU A 27 -1.15 13.16 -15.18
CA LEU A 27 -0.37 13.67 -14.05
C LEU A 27 0.04 12.54 -13.09
N CYS A 28 -0.89 11.62 -12.78
CA CYS A 28 -0.58 10.43 -12.00
C CYS A 28 0.44 9.54 -12.71
N GLN A 29 0.29 9.31 -14.02
CA GLN A 29 1.27 8.56 -14.81
C GLN A 29 2.67 9.20 -14.77
N LYS A 30 2.77 10.53 -14.91
CA LYS A 30 4.05 11.25 -14.81
C LYS A 30 4.66 11.13 -13.40
N LYS A 31 3.83 11.14 -12.36
CA LYS A 31 4.27 11.00 -10.97
C LYS A 31 4.79 9.59 -10.66
N SER A 32 4.21 8.53 -11.23
CA SER A 32 4.75 7.16 -11.10
C SER A 32 5.92 6.88 -12.04
N TRP A 33 6.13 7.70 -13.07
CA TRP A 33 7.09 7.40 -14.15
C TRP A 33 8.51 7.12 -13.66
N PHE A 34 8.96 7.78 -12.59
CA PHE A 34 10.30 7.56 -12.03
C PHE A 34 10.51 6.10 -11.64
N ASP A 35 9.57 5.51 -10.90
CA ASP A 35 9.62 4.11 -10.46
C ASP A 35 9.23 3.16 -11.61
N HIS A 36 8.14 3.51 -12.30
CA HIS A 36 7.47 2.66 -13.29
C HIS A 36 8.35 2.36 -14.51
N LYS A 37 9.11 3.34 -15.00
CA LYS A 37 9.90 3.21 -16.25
C LYS A 37 10.94 2.09 -16.20
N HIS A 38 11.39 1.71 -15.00
CA HIS A 38 12.41 0.68 -14.81
C HIS A 38 11.92 -0.68 -15.29
N LEU A 39 10.65 -1.00 -15.02
CA LEU A 39 10.06 -2.30 -15.37
C LEU A 39 9.11 -2.21 -16.57
N CYS A 40 8.57 -1.03 -16.88
CA CYS A 40 7.61 -0.82 -17.96
C CYS A 40 8.09 -1.39 -19.29
N LYS A 41 9.33 -1.06 -19.69
CA LYS A 41 9.88 -1.44 -21.00
C LYS A 41 10.14 -2.95 -21.09
N SER A 42 10.67 -3.56 -20.03
CA SER A 42 10.98 -4.99 -20.00
C SER A 42 9.75 -5.86 -19.75
N PHE A 43 8.60 -5.28 -19.38
CA PHE A 43 7.40 -6.05 -19.08
C PHE A 43 6.97 -6.98 -20.22
N ASN A 44 7.13 -6.53 -21.46
CA ASN A 44 6.75 -7.33 -22.62
C ASN A 44 7.55 -8.64 -22.72
N ASP A 45 8.83 -8.60 -22.34
CA ASP A 45 9.73 -9.76 -22.33
C ASP A 45 9.39 -10.75 -21.22
N PHE A 46 8.57 -10.32 -20.25
CA PHE A 46 8.13 -11.10 -19.11
C PHE A 46 6.61 -11.34 -19.11
N ARG A 47 5.92 -11.23 -20.25
CA ARG A 47 4.49 -11.57 -20.36
C ARG A 47 4.24 -13.07 -20.31
N THR A 48 5.20 -13.86 -20.79
CA THR A 48 5.07 -15.31 -20.92
C THR A 48 6.13 -15.98 -20.07
N ALA A 49 5.67 -16.77 -19.10
CA ALA A 49 6.55 -17.57 -18.26
C ALA A 49 7.33 -18.59 -19.10
N PRO A 50 8.57 -18.93 -18.73
CA PRO A 50 9.30 -20.04 -19.33
C PRO A 50 8.50 -21.34 -19.20
N SER A 51 8.53 -22.17 -20.25
CA SER A 51 7.96 -23.50 -20.20
C SER A 51 8.80 -24.43 -19.31
N THR A 52 8.14 -25.42 -18.72
CA THR A 52 8.76 -26.46 -17.90
C THR A 52 8.23 -27.82 -18.33
N THR A 53 9.09 -28.84 -18.25
CA THR A 53 8.75 -30.23 -18.54
C THR A 53 8.30 -31.01 -17.31
N ASP A 54 8.41 -30.42 -16.12
CA ASP A 54 7.96 -31.00 -14.85
C ASP A 54 6.65 -30.34 -14.46
N ASP A 55 5.57 -31.13 -14.37
CA ASP A 55 4.22 -30.70 -14.02
C ASP A 55 4.12 -30.13 -12.60
N ASN A 56 5.09 -30.44 -11.73
CA ASN A 56 5.16 -29.88 -10.38
C ASN A 56 5.95 -28.57 -10.33
N GLN A 57 6.44 -28.08 -11.47
CA GLN A 57 7.22 -26.84 -11.55
C GLN A 57 6.45 -25.79 -12.34
N SER A 58 6.69 -24.53 -12.00
CA SER A 58 6.25 -23.40 -12.79
C SER A 58 7.17 -22.20 -12.54
N TYR A 59 6.89 -21.08 -13.17
CA TYR A 59 7.60 -19.84 -12.95
C TYR A 59 6.63 -18.72 -12.59
N ILE A 60 7.09 -17.83 -11.71
CA ILE A 60 6.35 -16.62 -11.33
C ILE A 60 7.23 -15.40 -11.56
N ARG A 61 6.61 -14.31 -11.99
CA ARG A 61 7.31 -13.04 -12.22
C ARG A 61 7.50 -12.32 -10.91
N ALA A 62 8.75 -12.11 -10.54
CA ALA A 62 9.17 -11.40 -9.36
C ALA A 62 9.85 -10.07 -9.73
N ILE A 63 9.99 -9.18 -8.74
CA ILE A 63 10.77 -7.95 -8.85
C ILE A 63 12.03 -8.13 -8.02
N TYR A 64 13.18 -8.05 -8.69
CA TYR A 64 14.49 -8.17 -8.08
C TYR A 64 15.17 -6.81 -7.94
N PHE A 65 15.76 -6.56 -6.78
CA PHE A 65 16.53 -5.37 -6.42
C PHE A 65 17.99 -5.80 -6.19
N PRO A 66 18.82 -5.82 -7.25
CA PRO A 66 20.21 -6.23 -7.16
C PRO A 66 21.02 -5.21 -6.33
N ALA A 67 21.85 -5.68 -5.40
CA ALA A 67 22.59 -4.80 -4.51
C ALA A 67 23.61 -3.90 -5.23
N ASP A 68 24.15 -4.40 -6.34
CA ASP A 68 25.28 -3.83 -7.09
C ASP A 68 24.85 -2.93 -8.27
N THR A 69 23.57 -2.93 -8.62
CA THR A 69 23.03 -2.11 -9.73
C THR A 69 22.09 -1.02 -9.21
N LEU A 70 21.66 -0.11 -10.09
CA LEU A 70 20.80 1.02 -9.73
C LEU A 70 19.32 0.83 -10.09
N LYS A 71 18.97 -0.28 -10.76
CA LYS A 71 17.65 -0.43 -11.38
C LYS A 71 17.03 -1.76 -10.95
N PRO A 72 15.76 -1.77 -10.51
CA PRO A 72 15.04 -3.01 -10.33
C PRO A 72 14.81 -3.66 -11.70
N ARG A 73 14.64 -4.97 -11.71
CA ARG A 73 14.29 -5.75 -12.92
C ARG A 73 13.30 -6.85 -12.59
N PHE A 74 12.59 -7.32 -13.62
CA PHE A 74 11.86 -8.58 -13.49
C PHE A 74 12.80 -9.76 -13.49
N GLU A 75 12.39 -10.83 -12.80
CA GLU A 75 13.06 -12.11 -12.76
C GLU A 75 12.00 -13.22 -12.72
N TRP A 76 12.25 -14.33 -13.42
CA TRP A 76 11.39 -15.51 -13.36
C TRP A 76 11.86 -16.41 -12.21
N LEU A 77 11.03 -16.53 -11.17
CA LEU A 77 11.31 -17.42 -10.06
C LEU A 77 10.73 -18.79 -10.32
N LYS A 78 11.62 -19.79 -10.30
CA LYS A 78 11.22 -21.19 -10.32
C LYS A 78 10.48 -21.52 -9.03
N VAL A 79 9.28 -22.06 -9.17
CA VAL A 79 8.45 -22.56 -8.08
C VAL A 79 8.20 -24.04 -8.25
N SER A 80 8.08 -24.75 -7.13
CA SER A 80 7.81 -26.19 -7.12
C SER A 80 6.70 -26.52 -6.13
N SER A 81 5.68 -27.23 -6.59
CA SER A 81 4.62 -27.78 -5.73
C SER A 81 5.18 -28.95 -4.93
N ILE A 82 5.03 -28.89 -3.61
CA ILE A 82 5.46 -29.94 -2.68
C ILE A 82 4.21 -30.69 -2.22
N ASN A 83 4.03 -31.90 -2.74
CA ASN A 83 2.92 -32.81 -2.42
C ASN A 83 1.52 -32.17 -2.58
N GLY A 84 1.39 -31.15 -3.44
CA GLY A 84 0.13 -30.39 -3.61
C GLY A 84 -0.30 -29.57 -2.39
N THR A 85 0.55 -29.44 -1.37
CA THR A 85 0.20 -28.77 -0.10
C THR A 85 0.77 -27.37 0.00
N HIS A 86 1.98 -27.15 -0.52
CA HIS A 86 2.65 -25.86 -0.48
C HIS A 86 3.58 -25.66 -1.67
N THR A 87 3.89 -24.39 -1.96
CA THR A 87 4.81 -24.02 -3.04
C THR A 87 6.15 -23.56 -2.47
N ARG A 88 7.23 -24.20 -2.91
CA ARG A 88 8.61 -23.76 -2.64
C ARG A 88 9.06 -22.81 -3.73
N VAL A 89 9.54 -21.63 -3.32
CA VAL A 89 10.12 -20.63 -4.22
C VAL A 89 11.64 -20.78 -4.19
N ASN A 90 12.27 -20.90 -5.37
CA ASN A 90 13.73 -20.96 -5.46
C ASN A 90 14.32 -19.55 -5.48
N LEU A 91 14.82 -19.09 -4.33
CA LEU A 91 15.41 -17.75 -4.15
C LEU A 91 16.95 -17.76 -4.16
N GLY A 92 17.57 -18.92 -3.94
CA GLY A 92 18.99 -19.04 -3.56
C GLY A 92 19.95 -18.24 -4.44
N PRO A 93 20.00 -18.47 -5.77
CA PRO A 93 20.94 -17.78 -6.64
C PRO A 93 20.80 -16.26 -6.69
N LEU A 94 19.63 -15.72 -6.35
CA LEU A 94 19.34 -14.28 -6.42
C LEU A 94 19.63 -13.57 -5.09
N LEU A 95 19.59 -14.32 -3.98
CA LEU A 95 19.93 -13.82 -2.64
C LEU A 95 21.34 -14.22 -2.16
N ALA A 96 22.09 -14.93 -3.00
CA ALA A 96 23.46 -15.32 -2.72
C ALA A 96 24.40 -14.10 -2.61
N LEU A 97 25.19 -14.06 -1.53
CA LEU A 97 26.27 -13.11 -1.28
C LEU A 97 27.62 -13.61 -1.81
N THR A 98 27.82 -14.93 -1.89
CA THR A 98 29.06 -15.55 -2.38
C THR A 98 28.83 -16.45 -3.60
N PRO A 99 29.87 -16.75 -4.40
CA PRO A 99 29.79 -17.72 -5.49
C PRO A 99 29.37 -19.12 -5.02
N GLU A 100 29.79 -19.55 -3.83
CA GLU A 100 29.45 -20.84 -3.23
C GLU A 100 27.96 -20.91 -2.88
N GLU A 101 27.42 -19.85 -2.28
CA GLU A 101 25.97 -19.74 -2.03
C GLU A 101 25.17 -19.77 -3.33
N ARG A 102 25.67 -19.12 -4.40
CA ARG A 102 25.03 -19.12 -5.72
C ARG A 102 25.01 -20.51 -6.36
N ALA A 103 26.03 -21.32 -6.09
CA ALA A 103 26.11 -22.72 -6.54
C ALA A 103 25.23 -23.66 -5.70
N SER A 104 24.84 -23.24 -4.50
CA SER A 104 23.96 -24.01 -3.62
C SER A 104 22.48 -23.89 -4.03
N THR A 105 21.77 -25.02 -4.04
CA THR A 105 20.30 -25.06 -4.16
C THR A 105 19.60 -25.03 -2.81
N CYS A 106 20.35 -25.17 -1.71
CA CYS A 106 19.85 -24.93 -0.37
C CYS A 106 20.22 -23.51 0.06
N TYR A 107 19.21 -22.68 0.24
CA TYR A 107 19.38 -21.41 0.90
C TYR A 107 18.10 -21.06 1.66
N GLU A 108 18.26 -20.73 2.93
CA GLU A 108 17.22 -20.20 3.80
C GLU A 108 17.39 -18.69 3.83
N ALA A 109 16.43 -17.96 3.25
CA ALA A 109 16.39 -16.51 3.38
C ALA A 109 16.33 -16.12 4.86
N ALA A 110 17.25 -15.26 5.29
CA ALA A 110 17.39 -14.89 6.69
C ALA A 110 16.31 -13.92 7.19
N GLY A 111 15.60 -13.23 6.29
CA GLY A 111 14.48 -12.35 6.63
C GLY A 111 13.44 -12.28 5.51
N TRP A 112 12.17 -12.16 5.91
CA TRP A 112 11.07 -11.88 4.98
C TRP A 112 9.99 -11.01 5.62
N ASP A 113 9.27 -10.29 4.77
CA ASP A 113 8.17 -9.41 5.13
C ASP A 113 6.98 -9.58 4.17
N HIS A 114 5.79 -9.17 4.63
CA HIS A 114 4.58 -9.13 3.81
C HIS A 114 4.13 -7.69 3.58
N VAL A 115 3.77 -7.36 2.34
CA VAL A 115 3.15 -6.10 1.94
C VAL A 115 1.77 -6.42 1.39
N ASN A 116 0.74 -6.19 2.20
CA ASN A 116 -0.67 -6.39 1.84
C ASN A 116 -1.48 -5.07 1.85
N THR A 117 -0.84 -3.98 2.27
CA THR A 117 -1.42 -2.64 2.35
C THR A 117 -0.45 -1.64 1.75
N ALA A 118 -0.93 -0.83 0.82
CA ALA A 118 -0.22 0.32 0.29
C ALA A 118 -0.33 1.46 1.30
N ILE A 119 0.58 1.52 2.29
CA ILE A 119 0.50 2.46 3.42
C ILE A 119 0.36 3.92 2.97
N GLY A 120 1.08 4.33 1.93
CA GLY A 120 0.99 5.70 1.40
C GLY A 120 -0.35 6.04 0.73
N LEU A 121 -1.19 5.05 0.46
CA LEU A 121 -2.50 5.18 -0.17
C LEU A 121 -3.65 4.68 0.72
N ASP A 122 -3.34 4.15 1.91
CA ASP A 122 -4.26 3.53 2.84
C ASP A 122 -5.26 2.57 2.16
N ARG A 123 -4.76 1.65 1.34
CA ARG A 123 -5.58 0.65 0.64
C ARG A 123 -5.00 -0.75 0.74
N TYR A 124 -5.89 -1.74 0.78
CA TYR A 124 -5.50 -3.14 0.61
C TYR A 124 -5.07 -3.42 -0.83
N MET A 125 -4.06 -4.28 -0.96
CA MET A 125 -3.58 -4.76 -2.24
C MET A 125 -4.41 -5.96 -2.70
N PRO A 126 -4.61 -6.16 -4.02
CA PRO A 126 -5.36 -7.31 -4.56
C PRO A 126 -4.66 -8.65 -4.33
N HIS A 127 -3.38 -8.61 -3.98
CA HIS A 127 -2.56 -9.75 -3.60
C HIS A 127 -1.54 -9.26 -2.55
N THR A 128 -0.94 -10.19 -1.80
CA THR A 128 0.16 -9.86 -0.89
C THR A 128 1.49 -9.98 -1.63
N ILE A 129 2.39 -9.03 -1.43
CA ILE A 129 3.77 -9.14 -1.91
C ILE A 129 4.63 -9.65 -0.75
N ARG A 130 5.37 -10.73 -0.97
CA ARG A 130 6.37 -11.23 -0.04
C ARG A 130 7.74 -10.72 -0.44
N VAL A 131 8.42 -10.04 0.47
CA VAL A 131 9.75 -9.45 0.26
C VAL A 131 10.77 -10.25 1.05
N HIS A 132 11.78 -10.81 0.39
CA HIS A 132 12.89 -11.54 1.02
C HIS A 132 14.19 -10.77 0.88
N TYR A 133 14.99 -10.78 1.93
CA TYR A 133 16.22 -10.00 2.04
C TYR A 133 17.25 -10.71 2.93
N ARG A 134 18.50 -10.21 2.86
CA ARG A 134 19.61 -10.66 3.69
C ARG A 134 19.73 -9.78 4.94
N THR A 135 19.81 -10.40 6.12
CA THR A 135 20.05 -9.70 7.39
C THR A 135 21.53 -9.65 7.75
N ASP A 136 22.34 -10.49 7.12
CA ASP A 136 23.78 -10.63 7.30
C ASP A 136 24.60 -9.90 6.22
N ALA A 137 23.93 -9.26 5.25
CA ALA A 137 24.61 -8.45 4.25
C ALA A 137 25.15 -7.15 4.86
N THR A 138 26.40 -6.82 4.57
CA THR A 138 27.06 -5.60 5.04
C THR A 138 27.00 -4.47 4.01
N GLU A 139 26.98 -4.81 2.72
CA GLU A 139 27.03 -3.84 1.63
C GLU A 139 25.64 -3.24 1.35
N PRO A 140 25.52 -1.91 1.28
CA PRO A 140 24.23 -1.28 0.99
C PRO A 140 23.67 -1.65 -0.38
N ASN A 141 22.36 -1.82 -0.46
CA ASN A 141 21.67 -2.07 -1.72
C ASN A 141 21.54 -0.77 -2.52
N LYS A 142 22.41 -0.59 -3.53
CA LYS A 142 22.46 0.61 -4.37
C LYS A 142 21.18 0.80 -5.19
N CYS A 143 20.50 -0.29 -5.54
CA CYS A 143 19.24 -0.25 -6.26
C CYS A 143 18.17 0.38 -5.38
N ILE A 144 18.00 -0.10 -4.14
CA ILE A 144 17.02 0.45 -3.21
C ILE A 144 17.34 1.91 -2.91
N GLN A 145 18.59 2.25 -2.55
CA GLN A 145 19.00 3.63 -2.28
C GLN A 145 18.70 4.61 -3.43
N LYS A 146 18.79 4.15 -4.69
CA LYS A 146 18.50 5.00 -5.84
C LYS A 146 17.00 5.21 -6.08
N ASN A 147 16.17 4.26 -5.66
CA ASN A 147 14.74 4.23 -5.94
C ASN A 147 13.88 4.62 -4.72
N THR A 148 14.49 4.89 -3.56
CA THR A 148 13.80 5.37 -2.35
C THR A 148 14.03 6.86 -2.11
N ASP A 149 13.18 7.48 -1.30
CA ASP A 149 13.43 8.83 -0.78
C ASP A 149 14.43 8.71 0.37
N THR A 150 15.70 9.03 0.10
CA THR A 150 16.78 9.01 1.10
C THR A 150 16.59 10.01 2.23
N ARG A 151 15.59 10.91 2.12
CA ARG A 151 15.18 11.83 3.19
C ARG A 151 14.02 11.28 4.01
N SER A 152 13.47 10.11 3.65
CA SER A 152 12.45 9.47 4.45
C SER A 152 13.07 9.07 5.80
N PRO A 153 12.52 9.57 6.93
CA PRO A 153 12.98 9.14 8.25
C PRO A 153 12.59 7.68 8.56
N PHE A 154 11.79 7.05 7.70
CA PHE A 154 11.33 5.66 7.85
C PHE A 154 12.07 4.67 6.96
N LEU A 155 13.07 5.16 6.21
CA LEU A 155 13.89 4.32 5.34
C LEU A 155 14.84 3.47 6.20
N HIS A 156 14.65 2.16 6.14
CA HIS A 156 15.63 1.21 6.66
C HIS A 156 16.85 1.14 5.75
N GLN A 157 18.03 0.89 6.35
CA GLN A 157 19.25 0.65 5.59
C GLN A 157 19.25 -0.79 5.04
N TRP A 158 18.68 -0.96 3.86
CA TRP A 158 18.68 -2.23 3.16
C TRP A 158 20.07 -2.58 2.63
N ASN A 159 20.62 -3.70 3.10
CA ASN A 159 21.88 -4.25 2.62
C ASN A 159 21.63 -5.53 1.81
N GLY A 160 22.53 -5.81 0.86
CA GLY A 160 22.48 -7.02 0.05
C GLY A 160 21.30 -7.07 -0.92
N PRO A 161 21.17 -8.15 -1.69
CA PRO A 161 20.10 -8.32 -2.66
C PRO A 161 18.73 -8.49 -1.98
N VAL A 162 17.69 -7.97 -2.62
CA VAL A 162 16.30 -8.09 -2.15
C VAL A 162 15.42 -8.56 -3.31
N ILE A 163 14.43 -9.40 -3.01
CA ILE A 163 13.50 -9.91 -4.01
C ILE A 163 12.06 -9.91 -3.50
N ALA A 164 11.13 -9.55 -4.37
CA ALA A 164 9.70 -9.48 -4.07
C ALA A 164 8.91 -10.36 -5.05
N TYR A 165 7.93 -11.13 -4.55
CA TYR A 165 7.02 -11.93 -5.36
C TYR A 165 5.59 -11.94 -4.80
N GLY A 166 4.60 -12.19 -5.66
CA GLY A 166 3.18 -12.09 -5.31
C GLY A 166 2.55 -13.40 -4.83
N ILE A 167 1.63 -13.30 -3.86
CA ILE A 167 0.81 -14.40 -3.34
C ILE A 167 -0.66 -13.97 -3.26
N LYS A 168 -1.59 -14.81 -3.73
CA LYS A 168 -3.00 -14.44 -3.92
C LYS A 168 -3.76 -14.27 -2.60
N THR A 169 -3.45 -15.12 -1.63
CA THR A 169 -4.18 -15.18 -0.36
C THR A 169 -3.17 -15.21 0.78
N PHE A 170 -3.30 -14.28 1.73
CA PHE A 170 -2.58 -14.37 2.98
C PHE A 170 -3.26 -15.42 3.86
N THR A 171 -2.75 -16.65 3.86
CA THR A 171 -3.04 -17.62 4.90
C THR A 171 -1.94 -17.51 5.96
N LEU A 172 -2.31 -17.57 7.25
CA LEU A 172 -1.37 -17.62 8.37
C LEU A 172 -0.39 -18.81 8.27
N ASP A 173 -0.73 -19.81 7.47
CA ASP A 173 0.16 -20.90 7.11
C ASP A 173 1.36 -20.32 6.33
N SER A 174 2.57 -20.57 6.84
CA SER A 174 3.86 -20.04 6.39
C SER A 174 4.19 -20.27 4.90
N HIS A 175 3.38 -21.07 4.21
CA HIS A 175 3.61 -21.50 2.86
C HIS A 175 2.52 -21.01 1.88
N PRO A 176 2.89 -20.14 0.92
CA PRO A 176 1.97 -19.71 -0.13
C PRO A 176 1.58 -20.89 -1.01
N LYS A 177 0.28 -21.04 -1.25
CA LYS A 177 -0.27 -22.02 -2.20
C LYS A 177 -0.46 -21.40 -3.57
N ASP A 178 -1.03 -20.21 -3.60
CA ASP A 178 -1.39 -19.49 -4.83
C ASP A 178 -0.46 -18.32 -5.06
N MET A 179 0.38 -18.41 -6.09
CA MET A 179 1.31 -17.34 -6.47
C MET A 179 0.68 -16.41 -7.51
N VAL A 180 1.18 -15.18 -7.59
CA VAL A 180 0.75 -14.17 -8.56
C VAL A 180 1.96 -13.52 -9.21
N ASP A 181 1.90 -13.34 -10.53
CA ASP A 181 2.90 -12.59 -11.29
C ASP A 181 2.83 -11.10 -10.95
N LEU A 182 3.94 -10.54 -10.46
CA LEU A 182 3.99 -9.11 -10.18
C LEU A 182 3.99 -8.28 -11.46
N ALA A 183 3.25 -7.19 -11.50
CA ALA A 183 3.17 -6.21 -12.57
C ALA A 183 4.10 -5.01 -12.31
N PRO A 184 4.32 -4.12 -13.30
CA PRO A 184 5.07 -2.88 -13.09
C PRO A 184 4.48 -2.01 -11.97
N ALA A 185 3.16 -2.10 -11.75
CA ALA A 185 2.44 -1.43 -10.66
C ALA A 185 3.02 -1.78 -9.27
N ASP A 186 3.40 -3.04 -9.08
CA ASP A 186 3.84 -3.57 -7.78
C ASP A 186 5.19 -3.01 -7.34
N THR A 187 6.02 -2.55 -8.29
CA THR A 187 7.31 -1.87 -7.99
C THR A 187 7.13 -0.72 -7.02
N ARG A 188 6.07 0.07 -7.22
CA ARG A 188 5.78 1.24 -6.39
C ARG A 188 5.43 0.82 -4.97
N GLU A 189 4.68 -0.26 -4.81
CA GLU A 189 4.29 -0.75 -3.49
C GLU A 189 5.48 -1.34 -2.73
N VAL A 190 6.41 -2.00 -3.42
CA VAL A 190 7.68 -2.45 -2.82
C VAL A 190 8.59 -1.27 -2.45
N ILE A 191 8.69 -0.25 -3.30
CA ILE A 191 9.45 0.97 -3.00
C ILE A 191 8.82 1.74 -1.83
N ASN A 192 7.50 1.84 -1.79
CA ASN A 192 6.77 2.43 -0.66
C ASN A 192 7.09 1.66 0.62
N PHE A 193 7.06 0.32 0.58
CA PHE A 193 7.45 -0.52 1.71
C PHE A 193 8.86 -0.19 2.21
N PHE A 194 9.86 -0.07 1.32
CA PHE A 194 11.20 0.33 1.74
C PHE A 194 11.26 1.72 2.37
N ASN A 195 10.50 2.68 1.80
CA ASN A 195 10.40 4.04 2.30
C ASN A 195 9.70 4.15 3.65
N THR A 196 8.88 3.17 4.03
CA THR A 196 8.04 3.19 5.23
C THR A 196 8.30 1.98 6.14
N TYR A 197 9.43 1.30 6.00
CA TYR A 197 9.68 0.08 6.75
C TYR A 197 9.62 0.32 8.26
N LEU A 198 10.33 1.35 8.74
CA LEU A 198 10.39 1.71 10.16
C LEU A 198 9.12 2.38 10.70
N LEU A 199 8.11 2.61 9.85
CA LEU A 199 6.77 3.07 10.29
C LEU A 199 5.96 1.93 10.91
N ARG A 200 6.25 0.67 10.59
CA ARG A 200 5.46 -0.46 11.07
C ARG A 200 5.48 -0.54 12.60
N ASN A 201 4.30 -0.67 13.20
CA ASN A 201 4.18 -0.83 14.64
C ASN A 201 4.73 -2.21 15.01
N PRO A 202 5.68 -2.33 15.95
CA PRO A 202 6.16 -3.62 16.43
C PRO A 202 5.04 -4.55 16.94
N ALA A 203 3.90 -3.99 17.33
CA ALA A 203 2.71 -4.76 17.72
C ALA A 203 1.96 -5.40 16.53
N ASP A 204 2.04 -4.82 15.33
CA ASP A 204 1.55 -5.47 14.10
C ASP A 204 2.51 -6.59 13.65
N ASP A 205 3.75 -6.55 14.16
CA ASP A 205 4.87 -7.47 13.90
C ASP A 205 4.89 -8.72 14.80
N ILE A 206 3.88 -8.92 15.65
CA ILE A 206 3.73 -10.14 16.49
C ILE A 206 3.67 -11.43 15.64
N ARG A 207 3.62 -11.33 14.30
CA ARG A 207 3.43 -12.45 13.37
C ARG A 207 4.54 -12.65 12.34
N SER A 208 5.59 -11.81 12.31
CA SER A 208 6.79 -12.10 11.51
C SER A 208 7.69 -13.05 12.30
N SER A 209 7.93 -14.26 11.80
CA SER A 209 8.89 -15.20 12.41
C SER A 209 10.35 -14.85 12.11
N GLY A 210 10.63 -13.57 11.82
CA GLY A 210 11.98 -13.06 11.57
C GLY A 210 12.74 -12.81 12.88
N PRO A 211 14.08 -12.64 12.82
CA PRO A 211 14.86 -12.27 14.00
C PRO A 211 14.34 -10.95 14.59
N SER A 212 14.29 -10.88 15.93
CA SER A 212 13.87 -9.66 16.64
C SER A 212 14.65 -8.44 16.13
N PRO A 213 14.00 -7.27 15.93
CA PRO A 213 14.68 -6.06 15.47
C PRO A 213 15.90 -5.76 16.36
N SER A 214 17.02 -5.36 15.75
CA SER A 214 18.23 -5.07 16.51
C SER A 214 17.99 -3.90 17.49
N PRO A 215 18.79 -3.75 18.55
CA PRO A 215 18.70 -2.58 19.43
C PRO A 215 18.83 -1.23 18.68
N MET A 216 19.53 -1.22 17.54
CA MET A 216 19.61 -0.05 16.63
C MET A 216 18.31 0.17 15.86
N ASP A 217 17.63 -0.88 15.40
CA ASP A 217 16.29 -0.77 14.79
C ASP A 217 15.24 -0.34 15.82
N PHE A 218 15.37 -0.78 17.07
CA PHE A 218 14.54 -0.35 18.19
C PHE A 218 14.76 1.13 18.54
N MET A 219 16.03 1.59 18.56
CA MET A 219 16.37 2.99 18.79
C MET A 219 15.98 3.88 17.60
N ALA A 220 16.16 3.41 16.37
CA ALA A 220 15.63 4.06 15.18
C ALA A 220 14.12 4.17 15.30
N SER A 221 13.38 3.10 15.62
CA SER A 221 11.94 3.11 15.93
C SER A 221 11.53 4.13 17.01
N LEU A 222 12.32 4.28 18.08
CA LEU A 222 12.09 5.29 19.13
C LEU A 222 12.32 6.74 18.65
N VAL A 223 13.36 6.98 17.84
CA VAL A 223 13.59 8.27 17.16
C VAL A 223 12.49 8.52 16.12
N THR A 224 11.99 7.46 15.49
CA THR A 224 10.92 7.45 14.49
C THR A 224 9.55 7.73 15.10
N LYS A 225 9.32 7.33 16.36
CA LYS A 225 8.13 7.70 17.15
C LYS A 225 8.00 9.22 17.32
N LYS A 226 9.12 9.96 17.24
CA LYS A 226 9.16 11.42 17.24
C LYS A 226 9.04 12.02 15.84
N ALA A 227 9.39 11.27 14.79
CA ALA A 227 9.26 11.65 13.38
C ALA A 227 7.88 11.31 12.76
N LEU A 228 7.12 10.46 13.44
CA LEU A 228 5.70 10.18 13.20
C LEU A 228 4.89 10.91 14.24
N GLU A 229 4.82 12.23 14.09
CA GLU A 229 3.64 12.90 14.59
C GLU A 229 2.44 12.23 13.87
N MET A 230 1.76 11.39 14.64
CA MET A 230 0.57 10.67 14.22
C MET A 230 -0.59 11.51 14.71
N VAL A 231 -1.31 12.08 13.76
CA VAL A 231 -2.47 12.90 14.06
C VAL A 231 -3.72 12.02 14.11
N GLN A 232 -4.54 12.28 15.11
CA GLN A 232 -5.85 11.66 15.25
C GLN A 232 -6.77 12.16 14.14
N CYS A 233 -7.30 11.23 13.36
CA CYS A 233 -8.31 11.48 12.33
C CYS A 233 -9.56 10.65 12.64
N VAL A 234 -10.66 10.90 11.93
CA VAL A 234 -11.90 10.15 12.10
C VAL A 234 -12.24 9.41 10.81
N ARG A 235 -12.41 8.10 10.93
CA ARG A 235 -13.04 7.27 9.89
C ARG A 235 -14.56 7.32 10.09
N VAL A 236 -15.28 7.66 9.03
CA VAL A 236 -16.74 7.61 8.97
C VAL A 236 -17.15 6.39 8.16
N ASN A 237 -17.67 5.38 8.84
CA ASN A 237 -18.08 4.11 8.24
C ASN A 237 -19.40 4.26 7.47
N CYS A 238 -19.55 3.60 6.33
CA CYS A 238 -20.87 3.49 5.68
C CYS A 238 -21.81 2.55 6.43
N ASP A 239 -23.11 2.62 6.12
CA ASP A 239 -24.14 1.82 6.79
C ASP A 239 -23.85 0.32 6.66
N GLY A 240 -23.46 -0.14 5.46
CA GLY A 240 -23.08 -1.55 5.24
C GLY A 240 -21.93 -2.03 6.13
N GLU A 241 -20.94 -1.19 6.41
CA GLU A 241 -19.82 -1.56 7.28
C GLU A 241 -20.22 -1.56 8.76
N THR A 242 -21.05 -0.61 9.19
CA THR A 242 -21.62 -0.59 10.54
C THR A 242 -22.52 -1.79 10.79
N GLU A 243 -23.41 -2.13 9.86
CA GLU A 243 -24.31 -3.29 9.96
C GLU A 243 -23.54 -4.61 10.03
N ALA A 244 -22.59 -4.82 9.12
CA ALA A 244 -21.93 -6.11 8.97
C ALA A 244 -20.88 -6.40 10.05
N LYS A 245 -20.19 -5.36 10.53
CA LYS A 245 -19.11 -5.51 11.53
C LYS A 245 -19.52 -5.07 12.93
N GLY A 246 -20.73 -4.52 13.11
CA GLY A 246 -21.17 -3.93 14.38
C GLY A 246 -20.33 -2.72 14.83
N GLY A 247 -19.64 -2.07 13.90
CA GLY A 247 -18.72 -0.97 14.20
C GLY A 247 -19.44 0.38 14.35
N ALA A 248 -18.94 1.24 15.24
CA ALA A 248 -19.44 2.61 15.40
C ALA A 248 -19.38 3.40 14.07
N ARG A 249 -20.31 4.35 13.88
CA ARG A 249 -20.37 5.22 12.69
C ARG A 249 -19.09 6.03 12.51
N CYS A 250 -18.56 6.58 13.60
CA CYS A 250 -17.30 7.29 13.63
C CYS A 250 -16.29 6.49 14.46
N GLN A 251 -15.08 6.31 13.93
CA GLN A 251 -14.00 5.60 14.58
C GLN A 251 -12.73 6.44 14.55
N VAL A 252 -12.00 6.43 15.66
CA VAL A 252 -10.68 7.05 15.71
C VAL A 252 -9.71 6.23 14.87
N ILE A 253 -8.98 6.90 13.98
CA ILE A 253 -7.81 6.36 13.31
C ILE A 253 -6.64 7.31 13.49
N ARG A 254 -5.42 6.85 13.23
CA ARG A 254 -4.23 7.70 13.31
C ARG A 254 -3.50 7.66 11.99
N LEU A 255 -3.20 8.84 11.44
CA LEU A 255 -2.46 8.98 10.18
C LEU A 255 -1.15 9.73 10.43
N PRO A 256 -0.07 9.39 9.71
CA PRO A 256 1.14 10.21 9.74
C PRO A 256 0.86 11.61 9.20
N ILE A 257 1.39 12.68 9.80
CA ILE A 257 1.20 14.07 9.30
C ILE A 257 1.60 14.28 7.82
N LYS A 258 2.42 13.38 7.25
CA LYS A 258 2.82 13.39 5.83
C LYS A 258 1.85 12.65 4.90
N HIS A 259 0.73 12.13 5.40
CA HIS A 259 -0.25 11.41 4.60
C HIS A 259 -0.84 12.32 3.52
N ALA A 260 -1.12 11.76 2.32
CA ALA A 260 -1.55 12.54 1.17
C ALA A 260 -2.88 13.28 1.38
N ILE A 261 -3.72 12.83 2.32
CA ILE A 261 -4.97 13.50 2.71
C ILE A 261 -4.76 14.97 3.11
N PHE A 262 -3.66 15.28 3.79
CA PHE A 262 -3.37 16.64 4.29
C PHE A 262 -3.02 17.61 3.15
N THR A 263 -2.77 17.11 1.94
CA THR A 263 -2.52 17.93 0.75
C THR A 263 -3.80 18.25 -0.03
N GLN A 264 -4.93 17.66 0.33
CA GLN A 264 -6.19 17.86 -0.38
C GLN A 264 -6.77 19.25 -0.13
N ALA A 265 -7.67 19.66 -1.04
CA ALA A 265 -8.44 20.89 -0.86
C ALA A 265 -9.41 20.73 0.32
N PRO A 266 -9.65 21.80 1.10
CA PRO A 266 -10.63 21.74 2.17
C PRO A 266 -12.03 21.38 1.65
N VAL A 267 -12.78 20.60 2.43
CA VAL A 267 -14.18 20.26 2.15
C VAL A 267 -15.12 21.34 2.65
N ALA A 268 -16.35 21.38 2.15
CA ALA A 268 -17.34 22.41 2.49
C ALA A 268 -17.64 22.50 4.00
N ALA A 269 -17.63 21.38 4.72
CA ALA A 269 -17.81 21.39 6.18
C ALA A 269 -16.73 22.16 6.95
N SER A 270 -15.62 22.53 6.31
CA SER A 270 -14.59 23.39 6.91
C SER A 270 -15.15 24.72 7.40
N GLU A 271 -16.13 25.30 6.69
CA GLU A 271 -16.75 26.58 7.05
C GLU A 271 -17.56 26.45 8.34
N ARG A 272 -18.35 25.38 8.47
CA ARG A 272 -19.14 25.06 9.67
C ARG A 272 -18.28 24.66 10.85
N PHE A 273 -17.20 23.94 10.58
CA PHE A 273 -16.25 23.51 11.61
C PHE A 273 -15.34 24.66 12.08
N GLY A 274 -15.25 25.76 11.33
CA GLY A 274 -14.38 26.88 11.62
C GLY A 274 -12.89 26.60 11.40
N GLN A 275 -12.54 25.43 10.87
CA GLN A 275 -11.16 25.01 10.59
C GLN A 275 -11.13 24.20 9.29
N ALA A 276 -10.00 24.23 8.57
CA ALA A 276 -9.87 23.51 7.31
C ALA A 276 -9.89 21.99 7.51
N LEU A 277 -11.01 21.35 7.17
CA LEU A 277 -11.17 19.90 7.11
C LEU A 277 -10.86 19.39 5.70
N VAL A 278 -10.28 18.21 5.61
CA VAL A 278 -10.06 17.44 4.38
C VAL A 278 -10.71 16.08 4.53
N ALA A 279 -11.19 15.51 3.42
CA ALA A 279 -11.79 14.18 3.43
C ALA A 279 -11.28 13.32 2.28
N ALA A 280 -11.14 12.01 2.52
CA ALA A 280 -10.73 11.06 1.49
C ALA A 280 -11.57 9.77 1.57
N ARG A 281 -12.04 9.28 0.41
CA ARG A 281 -12.68 7.96 0.31
C ARG A 281 -11.68 6.86 0.68
N ILE A 282 -12.15 5.81 1.35
CA ILE A 282 -11.38 4.58 1.56
C ILE A 282 -11.65 3.65 0.37
N PRO A 283 -10.66 3.40 -0.52
CA PRO A 283 -10.84 2.50 -1.67
C PRO A 283 -11.35 1.12 -1.27
N GLY A 284 -12.23 0.54 -2.09
CA GLY A 284 -12.76 -0.81 -1.87
C GLY A 284 -13.84 -0.91 -0.78
N SER A 285 -14.05 0.12 0.04
CA SER A 285 -15.11 0.13 1.05
C SER A 285 -16.51 -0.04 0.46
N VAL A 286 -16.68 0.34 -0.80
CA VAL A 286 -17.90 0.23 -1.60
C VAL A 286 -18.11 -1.16 -2.16
N GLU A 287 -17.04 -1.74 -2.71
CA GLU A 287 -17.05 -3.02 -3.44
C GLU A 287 -17.32 -4.20 -2.50
N MET A 288 -17.17 -4.02 -1.18
CA MET A 288 -17.53 -5.02 -0.17
C MET A 288 -19.04 -5.23 0.01
N TRP A 289 -19.90 -4.31 -0.46
CA TRP A 289 -21.33 -4.34 -0.14
C TRP A 289 -22.20 -4.34 -1.40
N GLU A 290 -22.83 -5.48 -1.71
CA GLU A 290 -23.84 -5.58 -2.77
C GLU A 290 -25.16 -4.89 -2.34
N GLY A 291 -25.87 -4.25 -3.28
CA GLY A 291 -27.26 -3.81 -3.08
C GLY A 291 -27.49 -2.43 -2.46
N GLY A 292 -26.60 -1.45 -2.66
CA GLY A 292 -26.86 -0.04 -2.31
C GLY A 292 -26.52 0.38 -0.87
N ARG A 293 -26.04 -0.56 -0.03
CA ARG A 293 -25.58 -0.28 1.35
C ARG A 293 -24.22 0.42 1.44
N SER A 294 -23.63 0.76 0.30
CA SER A 294 -22.42 1.57 0.17
C SER A 294 -22.70 3.08 0.15
N LYS A 295 -23.98 3.49 0.19
CA LYS A 295 -24.33 4.90 0.41
C LYS A 295 -23.91 5.32 1.81
N ASN A 296 -23.32 6.50 1.90
CA ASN A 296 -22.92 7.09 3.16
C ASN A 296 -23.47 8.51 3.19
N VAL A 297 -24.70 8.66 3.70
CA VAL A 297 -25.39 9.97 3.75
C VAL A 297 -24.61 11.03 4.52
N ALA A 298 -23.73 10.62 5.44
CA ALA A 298 -22.85 11.53 6.16
C ALA A 298 -21.85 12.25 5.25
N VAL A 299 -21.55 11.70 4.06
CA VAL A 299 -20.68 12.38 3.11
C VAL A 299 -21.26 13.70 2.65
N GLU A 300 -22.58 13.77 2.44
CA GLU A 300 -23.26 14.98 1.93
C GLU A 300 -23.06 16.12 2.91
N ARG A 301 -23.22 15.83 4.21
CA ARG A 301 -22.95 16.79 5.28
C ARG A 301 -21.49 17.17 5.44
N ILE A 302 -20.54 16.48 4.82
CA ILE A 302 -19.11 16.83 4.88
C ILE A 302 -18.67 17.59 3.63
N VAL A 303 -19.11 17.17 2.44
CA VAL A 303 -18.56 17.65 1.17
C VAL A 303 -19.50 18.56 0.39
N ALA A 304 -20.81 18.51 0.63
CA ALA A 304 -21.75 19.39 -0.04
C ALA A 304 -21.64 20.81 0.55
N LYS A 305 -21.67 21.79 -0.34
CA LYS A 305 -21.80 23.18 0.04
C LYS A 305 -23.27 23.47 0.36
N GLY A 306 -23.48 24.34 1.34
CA GLY A 306 -24.82 24.71 1.76
C GLY A 306 -24.75 25.80 2.81
N SER A 307 -25.90 26.41 3.06
CA SER A 307 -26.08 27.49 4.01
C SER A 307 -26.77 26.95 5.27
N VAL A 308 -26.55 27.61 6.41
CA VAL A 308 -27.35 27.35 7.61
C VAL A 308 -28.57 28.26 7.52
N GLY A 309 -29.76 27.67 7.51
CA GLY A 309 -31.03 28.40 7.50
C GLY A 309 -31.20 29.22 8.78
N GLU A 310 -32.19 30.11 8.77
CA GLU A 310 -32.51 31.00 9.91
C GLU A 310 -32.87 30.22 11.20
N ASP A 311 -33.31 28.96 11.07
CA ASP A 311 -33.64 28.04 12.15
C ASP A 311 -32.42 27.26 12.69
N GLY A 312 -31.22 27.52 12.17
CA GLY A 312 -30.01 26.78 12.53
C GLY A 312 -29.92 25.41 11.85
N VAL A 313 -30.88 25.05 10.99
CA VAL A 313 -30.85 23.79 10.25
C VAL A 313 -30.04 23.99 8.99
N TRP A 314 -29.14 23.04 8.71
CA TRP A 314 -28.37 23.08 7.48
C TRP A 314 -29.27 22.78 6.28
N VAL A 315 -29.30 23.71 5.32
CA VAL A 315 -30.01 23.56 4.06
C VAL A 315 -28.96 23.38 2.97
N GLY A 316 -28.85 22.14 2.47
CA GLY A 316 -27.96 21.82 1.37
C GLY A 316 -28.50 22.42 0.07
N GLU A 317 -27.92 23.54 -0.36
CA GLU A 317 -28.31 24.21 -1.61
C GLU A 317 -27.47 23.79 -2.83
N GLU A 318 -26.26 23.26 -2.63
CA GLU A 318 -25.35 22.88 -3.73
C GLU A 318 -25.13 21.37 -3.86
N GLU A 319 -25.04 20.90 -5.10
CA GLU A 319 -24.81 19.49 -5.42
C GLU A 319 -23.48 18.97 -4.84
N VAL A 320 -23.52 17.76 -4.28
CA VAL A 320 -22.33 16.97 -3.95
C VAL A 320 -21.41 16.92 -5.19
N PRO A 321 -20.10 17.23 -5.05
CA PRO A 321 -19.19 17.16 -6.20
C PRO A 321 -19.26 15.79 -6.86
N ASP A 322 -19.15 15.70 -8.19
CA ASP A 322 -19.25 14.44 -8.93
C ASP A 322 -18.32 13.35 -8.40
N THR A 323 -17.12 13.74 -7.95
CA THR A 323 -16.14 12.84 -7.35
C THR A 323 -16.59 12.23 -6.02
N TRP A 324 -17.68 12.74 -5.44
CA TRP A 324 -18.31 12.31 -4.21
C TRP A 324 -19.73 11.76 -4.44
N ARG A 325 -20.29 11.84 -5.65
CA ARG A 325 -21.56 11.19 -6.00
C ARG A 325 -21.41 9.67 -6.03
N ASP A 326 -22.52 9.01 -5.70
CA ASP A 326 -22.76 7.57 -5.70
C ASP A 326 -21.74 6.70 -4.96
N SER A 327 -22.27 5.84 -4.08
CA SER A 327 -21.51 4.75 -3.44
C SER A 327 -20.14 5.19 -2.94
N VAL A 328 -20.11 6.10 -1.96
CA VAL A 328 -18.86 6.62 -1.37
C VAL A 328 -18.17 5.59 -0.49
N GLY A 329 -18.95 4.71 0.14
CA GLY A 329 -18.45 3.79 1.16
C GLY A 329 -17.97 4.55 2.40
N SER A 330 -16.98 3.98 3.08
CA SER A 330 -16.36 4.59 4.25
C SER A 330 -15.32 5.62 3.81
N PHE A 331 -15.16 6.70 4.58
CA PHE A 331 -14.22 7.77 4.27
C PHE A 331 -13.52 8.28 5.53
N ILE A 332 -12.46 9.04 5.34
CA ILE A 332 -11.66 9.65 6.41
C ILE A 332 -11.90 11.15 6.41
N VAL A 333 -12.02 11.74 7.60
CA VAL A 333 -12.01 13.18 7.86
C VAL A 333 -10.79 13.51 8.71
N ALA A 334 -10.06 14.54 8.31
CA ALA A 334 -8.89 15.03 9.04
C ALA A 334 -8.80 16.55 8.96
N ARG A 335 -8.05 17.19 9.86
CA ARG A 335 -7.73 18.61 9.74
C ARG A 335 -6.52 18.81 8.85
N ARG A 336 -6.60 19.79 7.95
CA ARG A 336 -5.52 20.11 7.00
C ARG A 336 -4.25 20.62 7.69
N ASP A 337 -4.39 21.25 8.85
CA ASP A 337 -3.28 21.76 9.67
C ASP A 337 -2.59 20.68 10.51
N THR A 338 -2.91 19.40 10.27
CA THR A 338 -2.31 18.22 10.92
C THR A 338 -2.48 18.18 12.45
N LYS A 339 -3.48 18.88 12.98
CA LYS A 339 -3.90 18.74 14.38
C LYS A 339 -5.01 17.70 14.53
N ASP A 340 -5.15 17.18 15.73
CA ASP A 340 -6.12 16.14 16.05
C ASP A 340 -7.56 16.63 15.79
N VAL A 341 -8.38 15.71 15.29
CA VAL A 341 -9.83 15.83 15.23
C VAL A 341 -10.46 14.67 15.99
N SER A 342 -11.43 14.98 16.83
CA SER A 342 -12.16 14.03 17.68
C SER A 342 -13.39 13.46 16.98
N VAL A 343 -13.84 12.31 17.47
CA VAL A 343 -15.09 11.68 16.99
C VAL A 343 -16.28 12.59 17.24
N ASP A 344 -16.37 13.26 18.38
CA ASP A 344 -17.50 14.13 18.73
C ASP A 344 -17.58 15.36 17.81
N GLU A 345 -16.43 15.95 17.48
CA GLU A 345 -16.32 17.04 16.52
C GLU A 345 -16.86 16.64 15.13
N VAL A 346 -16.46 15.47 14.63
CA VAL A 346 -16.93 14.99 13.32
C VAL A 346 -18.39 14.55 13.40
N ALA A 347 -18.80 13.87 14.48
CA ALA A 347 -20.17 13.43 14.68
C ALA A 347 -21.16 14.59 14.77
N GLY A 348 -20.77 15.74 15.33
CA GLY A 348 -21.58 16.96 15.34
C GLY A 348 -21.79 17.60 13.96
N LEU A 349 -20.99 17.20 12.95
CA LEU A 349 -21.18 17.60 11.55
C LEU A 349 -22.06 16.61 10.77
N LEU A 350 -22.21 15.38 11.25
CA LEU A 350 -23.01 14.32 10.63
C LEU A 350 -24.48 14.42 11.01
#